data_AF-A0A5V7ZHY1-F1
#
_entry.id   AF-A0A5V7ZHY1-F1
#
_cell.length_a   1.000
_cell.length_b   1.000
_cell.length_c   1.000
_cell.angle_alpha   90.00
_cell.angle_beta   90.00
_cell.angle_gamma   90.00
#
_symmetry.space_group_name_H-M   'P 1'
#
loop_
_entity.id
_entity.type
_entity.pdbx_description
1 polymer ?
#
loop_
_entity_poly.entity_id
_entity_poly.type
_entity_poly.pdbx_seq_one_letter_code
_entity_poly.pdbx_strand_id
1 'polypeptide(L)'
;MTGSGMNTVRINNEVKHISELDSETLSLEWNKLKNENNELYRCIKEANSGWRGFVLRLIGVHLPDGKTIVIHGVSTKNESTHTE
;
A
#
# COMPACT_ATOMS: atom_id res chain seq x y z
N MET A 1 -2.29 15.50 -15.26
CA MET A 1 -1.38 15.43 -14.11
C MET A 1 -2.23 15.20 -12.86
N THR A 2 -2.42 13.96 -12.46
CA THR A 2 -3.03 13.65 -11.16
C THR A 2 -2.01 14.00 -10.09
N GLY A 3 -2.30 15.00 -9.24
CA GLY A 3 -1.43 15.44 -8.16
C GLY A 3 -1.21 14.41 -7.03
N SER A 4 -1.41 13.12 -7.30
CA SER A 4 -1.25 12.01 -6.35
C SER A 4 0.21 11.58 -6.36
N GLY A 5 0.98 11.98 -5.35
CA GLY A 5 2.37 11.58 -5.14
C GLY A 5 2.64 11.02 -3.75
N MET A 6 3.88 10.62 -3.50
CA MET A 6 4.31 9.96 -2.26
C MET A 6 4.03 10.80 -1.00
N ASN A 7 4.02 12.12 -1.13
CA ASN A 7 3.79 13.08 -0.03
C ASN A 7 2.36 13.65 -0.05
N THR A 8 1.40 12.89 -0.57
CA THR A 8 -0.01 13.32 -0.61
C THR A 8 -0.93 12.27 -0.05
N VAL A 9 -2.01 12.72 0.59
CA VAL A 9 -3.10 11.86 1.07
C VAL A 9 -4.43 12.34 0.51
N ARG A 10 -5.38 11.43 0.35
CA ARG A 10 -6.72 11.76 -0.14
C ARG A 10 -7.69 11.83 1.03
N ILE A 11 -8.16 13.03 1.35
CA ILE A 11 -9.12 13.31 2.42
C ILE A 11 -10.38 13.88 1.77
N ASN A 12 -11.55 13.29 2.03
CA ASN A 12 -12.83 13.73 1.45
C ASN A 12 -12.79 13.88 -0.08
N ASN A 13 -12.12 12.94 -0.76
CA ASN A 13 -11.92 12.94 -2.21
C ASN A 13 -10.99 14.04 -2.77
N GLU A 14 -10.44 14.90 -1.91
CA GLU A 14 -9.46 15.93 -2.25
C GLU A 14 -8.05 15.42 -1.96
N VAL A 15 -7.10 15.71 -2.86
CA VAL A 15 -5.68 15.35 -2.67
C VAL A 15 -5.00 16.51 -1.95
N LYS A 16 -4.45 16.25 -0.77
CA LYS A 16 -3.72 17.23 0.05
C LYS A 16 -2.27 16.82 0.21
N HIS A 17 -1.36 17.79 0.19
CA HIS A 17 0.04 17.52 0.52
C HIS A 17 0.18 17.35 2.03
N ILE A 18 1.05 16.44 2.49
CA ILE A 18 1.23 16.16 3.92
C ILE A 18 1.65 17.39 4.73
N SER A 19 2.31 18.38 4.10
CA SER A 19 2.68 19.64 4.78
C SER A 19 1.50 20.58 5.02
N GLU A 20 0.35 20.33 4.39
CA GLU A 20 -0.87 21.15 4.52
C GLU A 20 -1.77 20.64 5.65
N LEU A 21 -1.42 19.51 6.27
CA LEU A 21 -2.17 18.88 7.33
C LEU A 21 -1.58 19.22 8.69
N ASP A 22 -2.45 19.40 9.68
CA ASP A 22 -2.03 19.50 11.08
C ASP A 22 -1.54 18.13 11.60
N SER A 23 -0.78 18.17 12.69
CA SER A 23 -0.15 16.97 13.27
C SER A 23 -1.16 15.89 13.71
N GLU A 24 -2.37 16.28 14.13
CA GLU A 24 -3.40 15.33 14.56
C GLU A 24 -3.98 14.60 13.34
N THR A 25 -4.36 15.35 12.30
CA THR A 25 -4.84 14.78 11.03
C THR A 25 -3.77 13.89 10.38
N LEU A 26 -2.50 14.30 10.40
CA LEU A 26 -1.39 13.49 9.90
C LEU A 26 -1.27 12.16 10.63
N SER A 27 -1.31 12.18 11.97
CA SER A 27 -1.21 10.97 12.78
C SER A 27 -2.37 10.01 12.50
N LEU A 28 -3.58 10.55 12.35
CA LEU A 28 -4.78 9.78 12.05
C LEU A 28 -4.71 9.12 10.67
N GLU A 29 -4.38 9.88 9.62
CA GLU A 29 -4.24 9.34 8.27
C GLU A 29 -3.07 8.35 8.16
N TRP A 30 -1.97 8.59 8.87
CA TRP A 30 -0.86 7.64 8.94
C TRP A 30 -1.28 6.30 9.57
N ASN A 31 -2.02 6.35 10.68
CA ASN A 31 -2.48 5.15 11.36
C ASN A 31 -3.48 4.38 10.49
N LYS A 32 -4.40 5.09 9.82
CA LYS A 32 -5.33 4.51 8.86
C LYS A 32 -4.59 3.81 7.72
N LEU A 33 -3.62 4.47 7.09
CA LEU A 33 -2.82 3.88 6.01
C LEU A 33 -2.08 2.62 6.47
N LYS A 34 -1.50 2.65 7.67
CA LYS A 34 -0.82 1.49 8.27
C LYS A 34 -1.78 0.32 8.49
N ASN A 35 -2.99 0.61 8.98
CA ASN A 35 -4.02 -0.40 9.19
C ASN A 35 -4.49 -1.02 7.87
N GLU A 36 -4.79 -0.19 6.86
CA GLU A 36 -5.18 -0.66 5.53
C GLU A 36 -4.09 -1.53 4.89
N ASN A 37 -2.82 -1.13 5.02
CA ASN A 37 -1.70 -1.91 4.49
C ASN A 37 -1.56 -3.28 5.21
N ASN A 38 -1.72 -3.30 6.53
CA ASN A 38 -1.70 -4.54 7.30
C ASN A 38 -2.82 -5.50 6.89
N GLU A 39 -4.02 -4.97 6.65
CA GLU A 39 -5.16 -5.77 6.20
C GLU A 39 -4.93 -6.34 4.79
N LEU A 40 -4.32 -5.58 3.87
CA LEU A 40 -3.91 -6.10 2.56
C LEU A 40 -2.95 -7.29 2.71
N TYR A 41 -1.91 -7.18 3.53
CA TYR A 41 -0.99 -8.29 3.75
C TYR A 41 -1.63 -9.48 4.45
N ARG A 42 -2.56 -9.24 5.38
CA ARG A 42 -3.33 -10.32 6.01
C ARG A 42 -4.12 -11.11 4.97
N CYS A 43 -4.82 -10.43 4.06
CA CYS A 43 -5.55 -11.05 2.97
C CYS A 43 -4.63 -11.84 2.03
N ILE A 44 -3.47 -11.29 1.67
CA ILE A 44 -2.51 -12.00 0.81
C ILE A 44 -1.96 -13.24 1.52
N LYS A 45 -1.61 -13.14 2.79
CA LYS A 45 -1.14 -14.28 3.59
C LYS A 45 -2.19 -15.38 3.64
N GLU A 46 -3.46 -15.03 3.82
CA GLU A 46 -4.56 -15.99 3.80
C GLU A 46 -4.73 -16.64 2.42
N ALA A 47 -4.68 -15.86 1.33
CA ALA A 47 -4.78 -16.36 -0.03
C ALA A 47 -3.62 -17.31 -0.40
N ASN A 48 -2.41 -17.00 0.05
CA ASN A 48 -1.22 -17.83 -0.14
C ASN A 48 -1.16 -19.07 0.77
N SER A 49 -2.09 -19.23 1.72
CA SER A 49 -2.07 -20.34 2.68
C SER A 49 -2.85 -21.57 2.19
N GLY A 50 -2.42 -22.75 2.65
CA GLY A 50 -3.11 -24.01 2.43
C GLY A 50 -3.28 -24.39 0.95
N TRP A 51 -4.43 -24.97 0.61
CA TRP A 51 -4.73 -25.45 -0.74
C TRP A 51 -4.90 -24.30 -1.75
N ARG A 52 -5.35 -23.12 -1.30
CA ARG A 52 -5.47 -21.93 -2.17
C ARG A 52 -4.11 -21.50 -2.71
N GLY A 53 -3.12 -21.40 -1.82
CA GLY A 53 -1.74 -21.08 -2.21
C GLY A 53 -1.06 -22.17 -3.05
N PHE A 54 -1.50 -23.42 -2.94
CA PHE A 54 -1.06 -24.49 -3.84
C PHE A 54 -1.62 -24.30 -5.25
N VAL A 55 -2.92 -24.02 -5.38
CA VAL A 55 -3.56 -23.74 -6.67
C VAL A 55 -2.95 -22.50 -7.33
N LEU A 56 -2.73 -21.41 -6.59
CA LEU A 56 -2.09 -20.19 -7.11
C LEU A 56 -0.71 -20.51 -7.72
N ARG A 57 0.10 -21.32 -7.05
CA ARG A 57 1.41 -21.77 -7.58
C ARG A 57 1.29 -22.63 -8.83
N LEU A 58 0.30 -23.51 -8.91
CA LEU A 58 0.09 -24.34 -10.10
C LEU A 58 -0.25 -23.53 -11.35
N ILE A 59 -1.00 -22.43 -11.18
CA ILE A 59 -1.36 -21.52 -12.29
C ILE A 59 -0.30 -20.43 -12.53
N GLY A 60 0.85 -20.49 -11.85
CA GLY A 60 1.94 -19.52 -12.01
C GLY A 60 1.66 -18.15 -11.39
N VAL A 61 0.66 -18.02 -10.51
CA VAL A 61 0.35 -16.78 -9.80
C VAL A 61 1.10 -16.73 -8.47
N HIS A 62 1.82 -15.64 -8.23
CA HIS A 62 2.50 -15.38 -6.97
C HIS A 62 1.99 -14.07 -6.37
N LEU A 63 1.28 -14.14 -5.24
CA LEU A 63 0.84 -12.94 -4.52
C LEU A 63 1.94 -12.49 -3.55
N PRO A 64 2.27 -11.19 -3.51
CA PRO A 64 3.37 -10.67 -2.68
C PRO A 64 3.04 -10.70 -1.18
N ASP A 65 3.83 -11.41 -0.39
CA ASP A 65 3.60 -11.62 1.04
C ASP A 65 4.23 -10.57 1.97
N GLY A 66 4.61 -9.41 1.43
CA GLY A 66 5.27 -8.32 2.17
C GLY A 66 6.76 -8.55 2.48
N LYS A 67 7.26 -9.78 2.33
CA LYS A 67 8.70 -10.08 2.37
C LYS A 67 9.34 -9.93 0.99
N THR A 68 8.56 -10.22 -0.05
CA THR A 68 9.03 -10.23 -1.44
C THR A 68 8.80 -8.88 -2.14
N ILE A 69 7.68 -8.20 -1.84
CA ILE A 69 7.34 -6.89 -2.40
C ILE A 69 6.67 -6.07 -1.30
N VAL A 70 7.15 -4.84 -1.11
CA VAL A 70 6.52 -3.89 -0.20
C VAL A 70 5.56 -3.00 -0.98
N ILE A 71 4.29 -3.05 -0.64
CA ILE A 71 3.26 -2.14 -1.12
C ILE A 71 3.52 -0.76 -0.51
N HIS A 72 4.06 0.13 -1.33
CA HIS A 72 4.27 1.55 -1.01
C HIS A 72 3.24 2.42 -1.75
N GLY A 73 3.10 3.67 -1.29
CA GLY A 73 2.33 4.68 -2.01
C GLY A 73 2.83 4.85 -3.46
N VAL A 74 1.91 5.12 -4.37
CA VAL A 74 2.22 5.32 -5.79
C VAL A 74 2.95 6.66 -5.97
N SER A 75 4.18 6.61 -6.48
CA SER A 75 4.92 7.80 -6.91
C SER A 75 4.30 8.38 -8.19
N THR A 76 4.26 9.71 -8.33
CA THR A 76 3.74 10.43 -9.51
C THR A 76 4.43 10.05 -10.82
N LYS A 77 5.58 9.37 -10.75
CA LYS A 77 6.36 8.91 -11.91
C LYS A 77 6.13 7.46 -12.30
N ASN A 78 5.29 6.70 -11.58
CA ASN A 78 5.11 5.26 -11.82
C ASN A 78 6.44 4.46 -11.69
N GLU A 79 7.41 5.02 -10.98
CA GLU A 79 8.72 4.44 -10.70
C GLU A 79 8.72 3.92 -9.26
N SER A 80 9.05 2.63 -9.06
CA SER A 80 9.32 2.07 -7.75
C SER A 80 10.65 2.64 -7.24
N THR A 81 10.61 3.56 -6.30
CA THR A 81 11.83 4.10 -5.69
C THR A 81 12.43 3.06 -4.76
N HIS A 82 13.39 2.29 -5.27
CA HIS A 82 14.42 1.65 -4.46
C HIS A 82 15.22 2.74 -3.73
N THR A 83 15.43 2.53 -2.43
CA THR A 83 16.59 3.07 -1.72
C THR A 83 17.31 1.87 -1.12
N GLU A 84 18.57 1.71 -1.53
CA GLU A 84 19.54 0.78 -0.94
C GLU A 84 19.66 0.95 0.58
#